data_AF-A0A920H9Y8-F1
#
_entry.id   AF-A0A920H9Y8-F1
#
_cell.length_a   1.000
_cell.length_b   1.000
_cell.length_c   1.000
_cell.angle_alpha   90.00
_cell.angle_beta   90.00
_cell.angle_gamma   90.00
#
_symmetry.space_group_name_H-M   'P 1'
#
loop_
_entity.id
_entity.type
_entity.pdbx_description
1 polymer ?
#
loop_
_entity_poly.entity_id
_entity_poly.type
_entity_poly.pdbx_seq_one_letter_code
_entity_poly.pdbx_strand_id
1 'polypeptide(L)'
;MMVPRHSFLADADKIASHNATPLARIVSYGFGGVPARVMGMGPVPASQMALERAGLTVNDLAVVESNEAFAAQACAVSSSLGLMHRSSTQMVGRLHLAIRLVHRRNYHDQTGL
;
A
#
# COMPACT_ATOMS: atom_id res chain seq x y z
N MET A 1 -13.91 1.97 -26.69
CA MET A 1 -12.57 2.58 -26.76
C MET A 1 -12.10 2.82 -25.33
N MET A 2 -11.02 2.18 -24.89
CA MET A 2 -10.53 2.29 -23.50
C MET A 2 -9.68 3.56 -23.39
N VAL A 3 -10.14 4.54 -22.61
CA VAL A 3 -9.38 5.77 -22.36
C VAL A 3 -8.29 5.46 -21.32
N PRO A 4 -7.02 5.83 -21.55
CA PRO A 4 -5.97 5.60 -20.56
C PRO A 4 -6.30 6.34 -19.25
N ARG A 5 -6.26 5.60 -18.14
CA ARG A 5 -6.42 6.17 -16.79
C ARG A 5 -5.04 6.53 -16.25
N HIS A 6 -4.77 7.84 -16.15
CA HIS A 6 -3.60 8.35 -15.47
C HIS A 6 -3.89 8.52 -13.97
N SER A 7 -2.89 8.23 -13.13
CA SER A 7 -2.96 8.52 -11.69
C SER A 7 -2.15 9.77 -11.41
N PHE A 8 -2.74 10.71 -10.68
CA PHE A 8 -2.09 11.96 -10.28
C PHE A 8 -1.97 12.01 -8.76
N LEU A 9 -0.87 12.59 -8.27
CA LEU A 9 -0.68 12.91 -6.86
C LEU A 9 -0.57 14.43 -6.74
N ALA A 10 -1.29 15.01 -5.79
CA ALA A 10 -1.35 16.45 -5.56
C ALA A 10 -1.61 16.73 -4.08
N ASP A 11 -1.24 17.94 -3.65
CA ASP A 11 -1.65 18.50 -2.36
C ASP A 11 -3.12 18.97 -2.38
N ALA A 12 -3.65 19.31 -1.19
CA ALA A 12 -5.05 19.68 -1.00
C ALA A 12 -5.45 20.95 -1.79
N ASP A 13 -4.58 21.95 -1.87
CA ASP A 13 -4.87 23.21 -2.55
C ASP A 13 -5.03 22.97 -4.06
N LYS A 14 -4.16 22.14 -4.64
CA LYS A 14 -4.27 21.74 -6.05
C LYS A 14 -5.51 20.90 -6.32
N ILE A 15 -5.91 20.03 -5.40
CA ILE A 15 -7.15 19.25 -5.52
C ILE A 15 -8.36 20.20 -5.52
N ALA A 16 -8.41 21.16 -4.59
CA ALA A 16 -9.48 22.14 -4.48
C ALA A 16 -9.55 23.06 -5.72
N SER A 17 -8.40 23.56 -6.19
CA SER A 17 -8.35 24.47 -7.35
C SER A 17 -8.81 23.82 -8.65
N HIS A 18 -8.70 22.50 -8.76
CA HIS A 18 -9.14 21.72 -9.93
C HIS A 18 -10.52 21.07 -9.72
N ASN A 19 -11.18 21.33 -8.60
CA ASN A 19 -12.46 20.71 -8.21
C ASN A 19 -12.43 19.17 -8.39
N ALA A 20 -11.30 18.56 -8.02
CA ALA A 20 -11.08 17.13 -8.20
C ALA A 20 -11.49 16.36 -6.95
N THR A 21 -12.04 15.16 -7.12
CA THR A 21 -12.37 14.27 -6.00
C THR A 21 -11.18 13.34 -5.71
N PRO A 22 -10.54 13.44 -4.54
CA PRO A 22 -9.44 12.56 -4.17
C PRO A 22 -9.92 11.12 -3.97
N LEU A 23 -9.19 10.16 -4.54
CA LEU A 23 -9.53 8.73 -4.46
C LEU A 23 -8.86 8.01 -3.28
N ALA A 24 -7.73 8.53 -2.82
CA ALA A 24 -6.95 8.00 -1.70
C ALA A 24 -5.93 9.05 -1.25
N ARG A 25 -5.31 8.82 -0.09
CA ARG A 25 -4.18 9.59 0.42
C ARG A 25 -3.03 8.64 0.74
N ILE A 26 -1.80 9.09 0.48
CA ILE A 26 -0.61 8.37 0.95
C ILE A 26 -0.43 8.66 2.44
N VAL A 27 -0.51 7.62 3.26
CA VAL A 27 -0.38 7.75 4.73
C VAL A 27 1.07 7.59 5.16
N SER A 28 1.79 6.61 4.60
CA SER A 28 3.21 6.40 4.85
C SER A 28 3.84 5.60 3.71
N TYR A 29 5.17 5.54 3.70
CA TYR A 29 5.97 4.67 2.83
C TYR A 29 7.22 4.22 3.58
N GLY A 30 7.78 3.08 3.16
CA GLY A 30 8.94 2.46 3.78
C GLY A 30 9.89 1.89 2.73
N PHE A 31 11.16 1.81 3.10
CA PHE A 31 12.19 1.18 2.31
C PHE A 31 12.88 0.12 3.15
N GLY A 32 13.27 -0.99 2.52
CA GLY A 32 13.91 -2.10 3.21
C GLY A 32 14.96 -2.75 2.32
N GLY A 33 16.19 -2.79 2.80
CA GLY A 33 17.30 -3.49 2.15
C GLY A 33 17.43 -4.91 2.69
N VAL A 34 17.74 -5.86 1.80
CA VAL A 34 18.07 -7.24 2.18
C VAL A 34 19.27 -7.72 1.36
N PRO A 35 20.02 -8.74 1.81
CA PRO A 35 21.09 -9.32 1.00
C PRO A 35 20.58 -9.82 -0.36
N ALA A 36 21.39 -9.70 -1.41
CA ALA A 36 21.01 -10.05 -2.79
C ALA A 36 20.47 -11.49 -2.93
N ARG A 37 21.08 -12.45 -2.22
CA ARG A 37 20.65 -13.87 -2.19
C ARG A 37 19.21 -14.09 -1.69
N VAL A 38 18.61 -13.11 -1.01
CA VAL A 38 17.23 -13.16 -0.49
C VAL A 38 16.43 -11.93 -0.94
N MET A 39 16.76 -11.32 -2.08
CA MET A 39 16.15 -10.07 -2.54
C MET A 39 14.61 -10.08 -2.54
N GLY A 40 13.99 -11.24 -2.75
CA GLY A 40 12.53 -11.41 -2.70
C GLY A 40 11.90 -11.07 -1.35
N MET A 41 12.68 -11.01 -0.27
CA MET A 41 12.22 -10.66 1.07
C MET A 41 12.23 -9.16 1.37
N GLY A 42 12.70 -8.32 0.44
CA GLY A 42 12.69 -6.84 0.58
C GLY A 42 11.33 -6.23 1.00
N PRO A 43 10.18 -6.76 0.55
CA PRO A 43 8.86 -6.31 1.01
C PRO A 43 8.65 -6.34 2.53
N VAL A 44 9.29 -7.27 3.26
CA VAL A 44 9.07 -7.42 4.71
C VAL A 44 9.54 -6.20 5.51
N PRO A 45 10.84 -5.82 5.48
CA PRO A 45 11.30 -4.64 6.20
C PRO A 45 10.69 -3.34 5.67
N ALA A 46 10.42 -3.25 4.35
CA ALA A 46 9.76 -2.08 3.77
C ALA A 46 8.34 -1.90 4.33
N SER A 47 7.57 -2.99 4.45
CA SER A 47 6.21 -2.95 4.98
C SER A 47 6.18 -2.65 6.47
N GLN A 48 7.09 -3.25 7.24
CA GLN A 48 7.21 -2.98 8.68
C GLN A 48 7.52 -1.52 8.96
N MET A 49 8.47 -0.92 8.22
CA MET A 49 8.79 0.50 8.35
C MET A 49 7.61 1.40 7.99
N ALA A 50 6.88 1.09 6.91
CA ALA A 50 5.72 1.88 6.52
C ALA A 50 4.60 1.82 7.58
N LEU A 51 4.34 0.64 8.14
CA LEU A 51 3.37 0.43 9.21
C LEU A 51 3.76 1.17 10.49
N GLU A 52 5.02 1.05 10.92
CA GLU A 52 5.55 1.75 12.08
C GLU A 52 5.41 3.27 11.95
N ARG A 53 5.81 3.84 10.80
CA ARG A 53 5.67 5.28 10.52
C ARG A 53 4.22 5.76 10.50
N ALA A 54 3.28 4.89 10.14
CA ALA A 54 1.85 5.18 10.16
C ALA A 54 1.21 4.97 11.55
N GLY A 55 1.94 4.38 12.52
CA GLY A 55 1.37 3.94 13.79
C GLY A 55 0.31 2.85 13.61
N LEU A 56 0.44 2.02 12.57
CA LEU A 56 -0.50 0.96 12.22
C LEU A 56 0.12 -0.41 12.42
N THR A 57 -0.75 -1.39 12.59
CA THR A 57 -0.41 -2.81 12.57
C THR A 57 -0.98 -3.46 11.32
N VAL A 58 -0.51 -4.67 11.01
CA VAL A 58 -1.07 -5.49 9.93
C VAL A 58 -2.59 -5.72 10.11
N ASN A 59 -3.09 -5.72 11.35
CA ASN A 59 -4.50 -5.94 11.63
C ASN A 59 -5.40 -4.75 11.27
N ASP A 60 -4.82 -3.56 11.13
CA ASP A 60 -5.53 -2.35 10.73
C ASP A 60 -5.71 -2.26 9.20
N LEU A 61 -5.04 -3.15 8.45
CA LEU A 61 -5.11 -3.20 6.99
C LEU A 61 -6.39 -3.90 6.53
N ALA A 62 -7.23 -3.17 5.80
CA ALA A 62 -8.42 -3.74 5.18
C ALA A 62 -8.07 -4.62 3.97
N VAL A 63 -7.13 -4.17 3.13
CA VAL A 63 -6.66 -4.85 1.92
C VAL A 63 -5.15 -4.73 1.86
N VAL A 64 -4.49 -5.82 1.43
CA VAL A 64 -3.05 -5.83 1.15
C VAL A 64 -2.85 -6.16 -0.31
N GLU A 65 -2.30 -5.23 -1.07
CA GLU A 65 -1.85 -5.48 -2.45
C GLU A 65 -0.35 -5.79 -2.41
N SER A 66 0.01 -7.04 -2.70
CA SER A 66 1.41 -7.47 -2.74
C SER A 66 1.78 -7.93 -4.14
N ASN A 67 2.92 -7.46 -4.65
CA ASN A 67 3.44 -7.96 -5.92
C ASN A 67 3.79 -9.45 -5.82
N GLU A 68 3.36 -10.22 -6.82
CA GLU A 68 3.72 -11.64 -6.98
C GLU A 68 4.81 -11.78 -8.02
N ALA A 69 6.07 -11.52 -7.64
CA ALA A 69 7.18 -11.79 -8.56
C ALA A 69 7.35 -13.30 -8.79
N PHE A 70 7.21 -14.09 -7.71
CA PHE A 70 7.23 -15.55 -7.73
C PHE A 70 6.37 -16.09 -6.58
N ALA A 71 5.65 -17.19 -6.79
CA ALA A 71 4.77 -17.79 -5.77
C ALA A 71 5.50 -18.10 -4.46
N ALA A 72 6.72 -18.66 -4.53
CA ALA A 72 7.52 -18.98 -3.33
C ALA A 72 7.87 -17.72 -2.52
N GLN A 73 8.21 -16.62 -3.21
CA GLN A 73 8.50 -15.33 -2.57
C GLN A 73 7.23 -14.74 -1.93
N ALA A 74 6.11 -14.75 -2.66
CA ALA A 74 4.83 -14.27 -2.16
C ALA A 74 4.39 -14.99 -0.88
N CYS A 75 4.53 -16.32 -0.87
CA CYS A 75 4.26 -17.14 0.31
C CYS A 75 5.19 -16.77 1.48
N ALA A 76 6.50 -16.67 1.23
CA ALA A 76 7.47 -16.34 2.27
C ALA A 76 7.23 -14.95 2.89
N VAL A 77 6.95 -13.94 2.06
CA VAL A 77 6.61 -12.58 2.53
C VAL A 77 5.30 -12.57 3.30
N SER A 78 4.27 -13.22 2.77
CA SER A 78 2.95 -13.29 3.43
C SER A 78 3.03 -14.00 4.77
N SER A 79 3.81 -15.07 4.88
CA SER A 79 4.06 -15.75 6.16
C SER A 79 4.79 -14.84 7.14
N SER A 80 5.86 -14.17 6.69
CA SER A 80 6.67 -13.29 7.54
C SER A 80 5.91 -12.08 8.07
N LEU A 81 4.92 -11.57 7.32
CA LEU A 81 4.05 -10.46 7.72
C LEU A 81 2.76 -10.91 8.41
N GLY A 82 2.53 -12.22 8.60
CA GLY A 82 1.31 -12.73 9.24
C GLY A 82 0.04 -12.59 8.38
N LEU A 83 0.18 -12.60 7.05
CA LEU A 83 -0.88 -12.36 6.08
C LEU A 83 -1.50 -13.63 5.47
N MET A 84 -0.90 -14.81 5.69
CA MET A 84 -1.26 -16.06 5.00
C MET A 84 -2.72 -16.49 5.13
N HIS A 85 -3.40 -16.14 6.22
CA HIS A 85 -4.81 -16.51 6.46
C HIS A 85 -5.80 -15.38 6.18
N ARG A 86 -5.35 -14.25 5.60
CA ARG A 86 -6.24 -13.13 5.28
C ARG A 86 -6.82 -13.29 3.88
N SER A 87 -8.14 -13.39 3.82
CA SER A 87 -8.90 -13.38 2.56
C SER A 87 -8.80 -12.05 1.80
N SER A 88 -8.35 -10.97 2.46
CA SER A 88 -8.17 -9.65 1.87
C SER A 88 -6.76 -9.36 1.34
N THR A 89 -5.85 -10.35 1.37
CA THR A 89 -4.55 -10.25 0.70
C THR A 89 -4.74 -10.54 -0.79
N GLN A 90 -4.49 -9.55 -1.63
CA GLN A 90 -4.58 -9.66 -3.08
C GLN A 90 -3.17 -9.67 -3.69
N MET A 91 -2.83 -10.78 -4.32
CA MET A 91 -1.61 -10.90 -5.11
C MET A 91 -1.80 -10.21 -6.46
N VAL A 92 -0.96 -9.23 -6.78
CA VAL A 92 -1.02 -8.45 -8.02
C VAL A 92 0.22 -8.70 -8.87
N GLY A 93 0.04 -8.93 -10.18
CA GLY A 93 1.13 -9.22 -11.12
C GLY A 93 1.95 -8.01 -11.57
N ARG A 94 2.08 -6.96 -10.74
CA ARG A 94 2.86 -5.74 -11.09
C ARG A 94 3.74 -5.27 -9.92
N LEU A 95 4.95 -4.87 -10.30
CA LEU A 95 6.10 -4.53 -9.46
C LEU A 95 5.94 -3.24 -8.62
N HIS A 96 4.93 -3.11 -7.76
CA HIS A 96 4.90 -2.05 -6.73
C HIS A 96 4.16 -2.54 -5.49
N LEU A 97 4.88 -2.71 -4.37
CA LEU A 97 4.27 -2.81 -3.04
C LEU A 97 3.97 -1.40 -2.56
N ALA A 98 2.88 -0.81 -3.03
CA ALA A 98 2.30 0.36 -2.41
C ALA A 98 1.28 -0.15 -1.39
N ILE A 99 1.55 0.00 -0.09
CA ILE A 99 0.50 -0.23 0.91
C ILE A 99 -0.54 0.87 0.67
N ARG A 100 -1.60 0.51 -0.06
CA ARG A 100 -2.76 1.38 -0.25
C ARG A 100 -3.55 1.40 1.05
N LEU A 101 -3.13 2.28 1.96
CA LEU A 101 -3.82 2.54 3.22
C LEU A 101 -5.14 3.29 2.96
N VAL A 102 -6.18 2.57 2.54
CA VAL A 102 -7.54 3.11 2.53
C VAL A 102 -8.12 2.91 3.92
N HIS A 103 -8.00 3.94 4.76
CA HIS A 103 -8.70 3.98 6.03
C HIS A 103 -10.20 4.14 5.77
N ARG A 104 -11.05 3.23 6.27
CA ARG A 104 -12.52 3.41 6.32
C ARG A 104 -12.89 4.43 7.41
N ARG A 105 -12.54 5.71 7.23
CA ARG A 105 -13.33 6.79 7.83
C ARG A 105 -13.83 7.68 6.71
N ASN A 106 -15.13 7.92 6.76
CA ASN A 106 -15.89 8.76 5.85
C ASN A 106 -15.09 10.03 5.53
N TYR A 107 -14.87 10.28 4.24
CA TYR A 107 -14.20 11.47 3.75
C TYR A 107 -14.98 12.77 4.06
N HIS A 108 -16.21 12.65 4.57
CA HIS A 108 -17.09 13.76 4.90
C HIS A 108 -16.81 14.46 6.25
N ASP A 109 -15.84 14.02 7.05
CA ASP A 109 -15.71 14.50 8.44
C ASP A 109 -14.31 15.03 8.81
N GLN A 110 -13.49 15.43 7.84
CA GLN A 110 -12.18 16.05 8.11
C GLN A 110 -11.86 17.26 7.22
N THR A 111 -12.85 18.11 6.94
CA THR A 111 -12.59 19.53 6.63
C THR A 111 -12.26 20.25 7.94
N GLY A 112 -11.02 20.06 8.39
CA GLY A 112 -10.47 20.73 9.57
C GLY A 112 -9.12 21.40 9.30
N LEU A 113 -8.63 21.34 8.07
CA LEU A 113 -7.53 22.11 7.48
C LEU A 113 -7.78 22.19 5.97
#